data_AF-A0A1A3NXZ3-F1
#
_entry.id   AF-A0A1A3NXZ3-F1
#
_cell.length_a   1.000
_cell.length_b   1.000
_cell.length_c   1.000
_cell.angle_alpha   90.00
_cell.angle_beta   90.00
_cell.angle_gamma   90.00
#
_symmetry.space_group_name_H-M   'P 1'
#
loop_
_entity.id
_entity.type
_entity.pdbx_description
1 polymer ?
#
loop_
_entity_poly.entity_id
_entity_poly.type
_entity_poly.pdbx_seq_one_letter_code
_entity_poly.pdbx_strand_id
1 'polypeptide(L)'
;MRIFAVVAGALLVAACSHTGGGPAPSRTSTSTQAAPVTTPAVAAAPTSGTAIAGVIAWIEAGHPADPARYQLDDNVAFSAPGGKAKCTTDAKHTAGLLSCLVDLTSPPPQPETAYGEWKGGWVDFDGVNLQVGAARADPGPFLAGTGAALVDGDSLSFGDYRCRGEQAGVVCVNYAHQSATRISAAGVEPYGCLRSVPPPDGVGIAFRCS
;
A
#
# COMPACT_ATOMS: atom_id res chain seq x y z
N MET A 1 -36.74 -11.95 32.35
CA MET A 1 -36.70 -13.29 32.97
C MET A 1 -35.27 -13.83 32.85
N ARG A 2 -34.71 -14.31 33.95
CA ARG A 2 -33.36 -14.88 34.07
C ARG A 2 -33.35 -16.32 33.55
N ILE A 3 -32.24 -16.80 32.99
CA ILE A 3 -31.61 -18.09 33.32
C ILE A 3 -30.17 -18.06 32.74
N PHE A 4 -29.20 -18.21 33.64
CA PHE A 4 -27.80 -18.50 33.36
C PHE A 4 -27.63 -20.00 33.08
N ALA A 5 -26.72 -20.37 32.19
CA ALA A 5 -26.17 -21.73 32.16
C ALA A 5 -24.66 -21.66 31.84
N VAL A 6 -23.85 -21.82 32.89
CA VAL A 6 -22.42 -22.07 32.84
C VAL A 6 -22.23 -23.59 32.83
N VAL A 7 -21.45 -24.13 31.90
CA VAL A 7 -20.93 -25.50 32.00
C VAL A 7 -19.43 -25.47 31.74
N ALA A 8 -18.68 -25.80 32.78
CA ALA A 8 -17.26 -26.08 32.77
C ALA A 8 -17.02 -27.53 32.32
N GLY A 9 -15.92 -27.76 31.59
CA GLY A 9 -15.41 -29.09 31.29
C GLY A 9 -13.89 -29.06 31.24
N ALA A 10 -13.26 -29.48 32.33
CA ALA A 10 -11.83 -29.78 32.40
C ALA A 10 -11.67 -31.30 32.50
N LEU A 11 -10.86 -31.90 31.62
CA LEU A 11 -10.27 -33.22 31.83
C LEU A 11 -8.82 -33.24 31.33
N LEU A 12 -8.00 -33.89 32.15
CA LEU A 12 -6.54 -33.91 32.19
C LEU A 12 -5.93 -35.19 31.56
N VAL A 13 -4.59 -35.14 31.43
CA VAL A 13 -3.57 -36.22 31.49
C VAL A 13 -3.24 -37.01 30.21
N ALA A 14 -1.97 -36.90 29.75
CA ALA A 14 -1.01 -38.02 29.70
C ALA A 14 0.41 -37.56 29.37
N ALA A 15 1.35 -37.98 30.22
CA ALA A 15 2.80 -37.82 30.14
C ALA A 15 3.44 -38.87 29.22
N CYS A 16 4.68 -38.63 28.78
CA CYS A 16 5.71 -39.68 28.68
C CYS A 16 7.11 -39.04 28.71
N SER A 17 7.78 -39.24 29.84
CA SER A 17 9.20 -39.04 30.08
C SER A 17 9.99 -40.24 29.56
N HIS A 18 11.09 -40.00 28.84
CA HIS A 18 12.12 -41.02 28.60
C HIS A 18 13.45 -40.54 29.17
N THR A 19 13.84 -41.17 30.28
CA THR A 19 15.18 -41.19 30.86
C THR A 19 15.93 -42.42 30.33
N GLY A 20 16.98 -42.20 29.55
CA GLY A 20 17.98 -43.21 29.20
C GLY A 20 19.35 -42.77 29.72
N GLY A 21 19.91 -43.51 30.67
CA GLY A 21 21.25 -43.28 31.21
C GLY A 21 22.35 -43.81 30.30
N GLY A 22 23.45 -43.07 30.18
CA GLY A 22 24.67 -43.46 29.50
C GLY A 22 25.83 -42.51 29.86
N PRO A 23 27.09 -43.00 29.90
CA PRO A 23 28.19 -42.43 30.69
C PRO A 23 28.81 -41.17 30.07
N ALA A 24 29.33 -40.30 30.94
CA ALA A 24 29.95 -39.04 30.57
C ALA A 24 31.20 -39.19 29.67
N PRO A 25 31.30 -38.41 28.60
CA PRO A 25 32.56 -38.00 28.02
C PRO A 25 32.76 -36.48 28.14
N SER A 26 34.03 -36.11 28.24
CA SER A 26 34.59 -34.77 28.38
C SER A 26 33.94 -33.72 27.47
N ARG A 27 33.57 -32.59 28.08
CA ARG A 27 33.18 -31.35 27.40
C ARG A 27 34.29 -30.94 26.43
N THR A 28 34.02 -31.08 25.14
CA THR A 28 34.69 -30.31 24.09
C THR A 28 33.65 -29.33 23.55
N SER A 29 33.72 -28.09 24.02
CA SER A 29 32.84 -27.00 23.60
C SER A 29 33.13 -26.67 22.14
N THR A 30 32.37 -27.28 21.23
CA THR A 30 32.33 -26.83 19.83
C THR A 30 31.42 -25.61 19.82
N SER A 31 32.04 -24.44 19.70
CA SER A 31 31.37 -23.16 19.46
C SER A 31 30.66 -23.22 18.11
N THR A 32 29.36 -23.54 18.09
CA THR A 32 28.51 -23.24 16.94
C THR A 32 28.34 -21.72 16.91
N GLN A 33 29.10 -21.08 16.03
CA GLN A 33 28.99 -19.66 15.76
C GLN A 33 27.58 -19.39 15.25
N ALA A 34 26.75 -18.75 16.08
CA ALA A 34 25.46 -18.23 15.64
C ALA A 34 25.73 -17.23 14.51
N ALA A 35 25.14 -17.48 13.34
CA ALA A 35 25.16 -16.50 12.26
C ALA A 35 24.58 -15.18 12.81
N PRO A 36 25.18 -14.02 12.50
CA PRO A 36 24.62 -12.76 12.91
C PRO A 36 23.20 -12.66 12.35
N VAL A 37 22.23 -12.41 13.22
CA VAL A 37 20.87 -12.04 12.82
C VAL A 37 21.00 -10.68 12.15
N THR A 38 21.15 -10.66 10.83
CA THR A 38 21.06 -9.43 10.07
C THR A 38 19.62 -8.96 10.18
N THR A 39 19.40 -7.82 10.83
CA THR A 39 18.13 -7.10 10.72
C THR A 39 17.81 -6.99 9.22
N PRO A 40 16.62 -7.42 8.74
CA PRO A 40 16.31 -7.31 7.32
C PRO A 40 16.47 -5.85 6.91
N ALA A 41 17.39 -5.58 5.98
CA ALA A 41 17.43 -4.27 5.35
C ALA A 41 16.07 -4.04 4.69
N VAL A 42 15.50 -2.85 4.89
CA VAL A 42 14.27 -2.47 4.19
C VAL A 42 14.55 -2.60 2.69
N ALA A 43 13.85 -3.53 2.03
CA ALA A 43 14.03 -3.75 0.61
C ALA A 43 13.77 -2.45 -0.15
N ALA A 44 14.70 -2.08 -1.04
CA ALA A 44 14.56 -0.89 -1.88
C ALA A 44 13.24 -0.93 -2.66
N ALA A 45 12.59 0.22 -2.81
CA ALA A 45 11.35 0.32 -3.57
C ALA A 45 11.56 -0.08 -5.04
N PRO A 46 10.54 -0.66 -5.70
CA PRO A 46 10.59 -0.99 -7.12
C PRO A 46 10.95 0.23 -7.98
N THR A 47 11.80 0.01 -8.97
CA THR A 47 12.13 1.00 -10.00
C THR A 47 11.32 0.75 -11.27
N SER A 48 11.27 1.74 -12.17
CA SER A 48 10.66 1.57 -13.50
C SER A 48 11.13 0.28 -14.18
N GLY A 49 10.20 -0.41 -14.84
CA GLY A 49 10.46 -1.70 -15.50
C GLY A 49 10.44 -2.92 -14.58
N THR A 50 10.31 -2.77 -13.26
CA THR A 50 10.14 -3.92 -12.34
C THR A 50 8.88 -4.71 -12.74
N ALA A 51 9.02 -6.03 -12.89
CA ALA A 51 7.90 -6.91 -13.20
C ALA A 51 6.83 -6.84 -12.10
N ILE A 52 5.55 -6.87 -12.47
CA ILE A 52 4.44 -6.69 -11.51
C ILE A 52 4.49 -7.69 -10.34
N ALA A 53 4.90 -8.94 -10.59
CA ALA A 53 5.07 -9.93 -9.52
C ALA A 53 6.10 -9.49 -8.48
N GLY A 54 7.18 -8.83 -8.90
CA GLY A 54 8.18 -8.26 -7.99
C GLY A 54 7.64 -7.05 -7.22
N VAL A 55 6.83 -6.21 -7.86
CA VAL A 55 6.15 -5.08 -7.21
C VAL A 55 5.19 -5.59 -6.12
N ILE A 56 4.36 -6.58 -6.46
CA ILE A 56 3.43 -7.23 -5.52
C ILE A 56 4.20 -7.81 -4.33
N ALA A 57 5.21 -8.63 -4.59
CA ALA A 57 6.00 -9.25 -3.53
C ALA A 57 6.65 -8.21 -2.60
N TRP A 58 7.11 -7.09 -3.16
CA TRP A 58 7.64 -5.98 -2.35
C TRP A 58 6.56 -5.33 -1.49
N ILE A 59 5.37 -5.06 -2.03
CA ILE A 59 4.25 -4.48 -1.27
C ILE A 59 3.83 -5.44 -0.13
N GLU A 60 3.73 -6.73 -0.42
CA GLU A 60 3.31 -7.77 0.54
C GLU A 60 4.33 -8.04 1.65
N ALA A 61 5.61 -7.75 1.40
CA ALA A 61 6.64 -7.82 2.43
C ALA A 61 6.57 -6.68 3.46
N GLY A 62 5.70 -5.68 3.26
CA GLY A 62 5.50 -4.59 4.20
C GLY A 62 4.74 -5.01 5.46
N HIS A 63 5.03 -4.38 6.60
CA HIS A 63 4.36 -4.67 7.87
C HIS A 63 2.86 -4.34 7.76
N PRO A 64 1.94 -5.30 7.96
CA PRO A 64 0.51 -5.02 7.78
C PRO A 64 0.01 -3.99 8.80
N ALA A 65 -0.53 -2.88 8.31
CA ALA A 65 -1.16 -1.86 9.12
C ALA A 65 -2.63 -2.22 9.41
N ASP A 66 -3.16 -1.74 10.53
CA ASP A 66 -4.57 -1.89 10.90
C ASP A 66 -5.46 -0.97 10.03
N PRO A 67 -6.33 -1.52 9.14
CA PRO A 67 -7.15 -0.73 8.23
C PRO A 67 -8.15 0.20 8.94
N ALA A 68 -8.54 -0.10 10.19
CA ALA A 68 -9.48 0.72 10.93
C ALA A 68 -8.93 2.12 11.24
N ARG A 69 -7.60 2.28 11.29
CA ARG A 69 -6.92 3.56 11.55
C ARG A 69 -6.97 4.54 10.37
N TYR A 70 -7.31 4.04 9.19
CA TYR A 70 -7.29 4.81 7.94
C TYR A 70 -8.69 5.10 7.42
N GLN A 71 -9.73 4.89 8.24
CA GLN A 71 -11.11 5.23 7.88
C GLN A 71 -11.38 6.72 8.13
N LEU A 72 -11.98 7.39 7.15
CA LEU A 72 -12.37 8.80 7.22
C LEU A 72 -13.59 9.05 6.31
N ASP A 73 -14.73 9.44 6.91
CA ASP A 73 -16.00 9.70 6.20
C ASP A 73 -16.40 8.61 5.19
N ASP A 74 -16.46 7.36 5.67
CA ASP A 74 -16.77 6.14 4.89
C ASP A 74 -15.76 5.77 3.80
N ASN A 75 -14.61 6.46 3.75
CA ASN A 75 -13.53 6.19 2.81
C ASN A 75 -12.27 5.71 3.54
N VAL A 76 -11.38 5.06 2.79
CA VAL A 76 -10.00 4.86 3.24
C VAL A 76 -9.21 6.09 2.82
N ALA A 77 -8.58 6.77 3.78
CA ALA A 77 -7.76 7.94 3.56
C ALA A 77 -6.42 7.82 4.31
N PHE A 78 -5.33 8.17 3.64
CA PHE A 78 -3.99 8.15 4.22
C PHE A 78 -3.06 9.17 3.56
N SER A 79 -2.00 9.56 4.28
CA SER A 79 -0.85 10.26 3.68
C SER A 79 0.35 9.35 3.56
N ALA A 80 1.11 9.52 2.48
CA ALA A 80 2.39 8.87 2.30
C ALA A 80 3.43 9.40 3.30
N PRO A 81 4.48 8.63 3.62
CA PRO A 81 5.65 9.13 4.35
C PRO A 81 6.15 10.46 3.79
N GLY A 82 6.52 11.38 4.69
CA GLY A 82 6.95 12.73 4.32
C GLY A 82 5.82 13.68 3.88
N GLY A 83 4.56 13.22 3.83
CA GLY A 83 3.37 14.06 3.61
C GLY A 83 3.23 14.63 2.19
N LYS A 84 4.01 14.12 1.23
CA LYS A 84 4.04 14.61 -0.17
C LYS A 84 2.97 14.02 -1.07
N ALA A 85 2.27 12.99 -0.59
CA ALA A 85 1.08 12.47 -1.24
C ALA A 85 0.00 12.22 -0.19
N LYS A 86 -1.25 12.50 -0.54
CA LYS A 86 -2.44 12.22 0.26
C LYS A 86 -3.38 11.45 -0.63
N CYS A 87 -3.83 10.28 -0.20
CA CYS A 87 -4.65 9.38 -0.99
C CYS A 87 -5.96 9.10 -0.26
N THR A 88 -7.04 8.98 -1.02
CA THR A 88 -8.36 8.61 -0.50
C THR A 88 -9.13 7.82 -1.54
N THR A 89 -9.96 6.89 -1.09
CA THR A 89 -11.01 6.33 -1.95
C THR A 89 -12.14 7.34 -2.12
N ASP A 90 -12.96 7.16 -3.15
CA ASP A 90 -14.20 7.91 -3.34
C ASP A 90 -15.39 6.96 -3.57
N ALA A 91 -15.73 6.16 -2.55
CA ALA A 91 -16.75 5.13 -2.68
C ALA A 91 -18.15 5.70 -2.99
N LYS A 92 -18.41 6.96 -2.63
CA LYS A 92 -19.70 7.64 -2.84
C LYS A 92 -19.92 8.04 -4.30
N HIS A 93 -18.86 8.41 -5.04
CA HIS A 93 -18.99 8.88 -6.43
C HIS A 93 -18.40 7.89 -7.45
N THR A 94 -17.33 7.17 -7.12
CA THR A 94 -16.68 6.23 -8.05
C THR A 94 -16.08 5.04 -7.29
N ALA A 95 -16.85 3.95 -7.21
CA ALA A 95 -16.40 2.73 -6.57
C ALA A 95 -15.10 2.21 -7.19
N GLY A 96 -14.13 1.85 -6.34
CA GLY A 96 -12.84 1.32 -6.77
C GLY A 96 -11.81 2.36 -7.20
N LEU A 97 -12.13 3.66 -7.20
CA LEU A 97 -11.16 4.71 -7.47
C LEU A 97 -10.30 5.03 -6.23
N LEU A 98 -8.99 5.05 -6.41
CA LEU A 98 -8.02 5.66 -5.50
C LEU A 98 -7.56 6.99 -6.09
N SER A 99 -7.94 8.09 -5.46
CA SER A 99 -7.48 9.44 -5.81
C SER A 99 -6.35 9.85 -4.88
N CYS A 100 -5.27 10.40 -5.44
CA CYS A 100 -4.16 10.98 -4.68
C CYS A 100 -3.86 12.41 -5.11
N LEU A 101 -3.64 13.30 -4.15
CA LEU A 101 -3.06 14.62 -4.35
C LEU A 101 -1.58 14.58 -3.98
N VAL A 102 -0.72 14.95 -4.92
CA VAL A 102 0.73 14.81 -4.83
C VAL A 102 1.43 16.13 -5.09
N ASP A 103 2.37 16.50 -4.23
CA ASP A 103 3.27 17.62 -4.44
C ASP A 103 4.39 17.21 -5.41
N LEU A 104 4.08 17.14 -6.71
CA LEU A 104 5.05 16.80 -7.75
C LEU A 104 6.09 17.90 -7.93
N THR A 105 7.36 17.49 -8.03
CA THR A 105 8.48 18.41 -8.32
C THR A 105 8.43 18.94 -9.75
N SER A 106 7.93 18.13 -10.68
CA SER A 106 7.73 18.49 -12.08
C SER A 106 6.36 17.97 -12.53
N PRO A 107 5.26 18.70 -12.23
CA PRO A 107 3.93 18.30 -12.64
C PRO A 107 3.75 18.43 -14.16
N PRO A 108 2.85 17.64 -14.78
CA PRO A 108 2.48 17.84 -16.17
C PRO A 108 1.96 19.27 -16.41
N PRO A 109 2.27 19.88 -17.57
CA PRO A 109 1.73 21.19 -17.92
C PRO A 109 0.21 21.10 -18.08
N GLN A 110 -0.48 22.22 -17.84
CA GLN A 110 -1.92 22.32 -18.08
C GLN A 110 -2.21 22.13 -19.58
N PRO A 111 -3.05 21.16 -19.98
CA PRO A 111 -3.44 21.01 -21.37
C PRO A 111 -4.39 22.14 -21.78
N GLU A 112 -4.38 22.52 -23.07
CA GLU A 112 -5.28 23.56 -23.60
C GLU A 112 -6.77 23.18 -23.45
N THR A 113 -7.06 21.88 -23.35
CA THR A 113 -8.41 21.34 -23.14
C THR A 113 -8.86 21.40 -21.68
N ALA A 114 -8.01 21.85 -20.75
CA ALA A 114 -8.36 21.98 -19.33
C ALA A 114 -9.38 23.10 -19.10
N TYR A 115 -10.53 22.73 -18.54
CA TYR A 115 -11.55 23.67 -18.07
C TYR A 115 -11.69 23.60 -16.55
N GLY A 116 -11.50 24.73 -15.87
CA GLY A 116 -11.51 24.82 -14.40
C GLY A 116 -10.11 25.01 -13.81
N GLU A 117 -9.96 24.68 -12.53
CA GLU A 117 -8.67 24.78 -11.83
C GLU A 117 -7.76 23.60 -12.22
N TRP A 118 -6.57 23.89 -12.72
CA TRP A 118 -5.58 22.86 -13.01
C TRP A 118 -4.91 22.32 -11.74
N LYS A 119 -5.01 21.01 -11.52
CA LYS A 119 -4.30 20.28 -10.46
C LYS A 119 -3.31 19.30 -11.08
N GLY A 120 -2.10 19.76 -11.39
CA GLY A 120 -1.05 18.91 -11.99
C GLY A 120 -0.65 17.71 -11.13
N GLY A 121 -0.83 17.79 -9.81
CA GLY A 121 -0.57 16.71 -8.86
C GLY A 121 -1.75 15.78 -8.57
N TRP A 122 -2.87 15.92 -9.28
CA TRP A 122 -4.02 15.03 -9.11
C TRP A 122 -3.76 13.69 -9.79
N VAL A 123 -3.87 12.59 -9.07
CA VAL A 123 -3.65 11.24 -9.58
C VAL A 123 -4.89 10.40 -9.32
N ASP A 124 -5.45 9.81 -10.36
CA ASP A 124 -6.59 8.90 -10.26
C ASP A 124 -6.17 7.52 -10.75
N PHE A 125 -6.37 6.49 -9.92
CA PHE A 125 -6.02 5.11 -10.22
C PHE A 125 -7.18 4.18 -9.84
N ASP A 126 -7.75 3.48 -10.83
CA ASP A 126 -8.86 2.54 -10.64
C ASP A 126 -8.45 1.06 -10.85
N GLY A 127 -7.15 0.82 -11.10
CA GLY A 127 -6.61 -0.49 -11.44
C GLY A 127 -6.48 -0.78 -12.93
N VAL A 128 -7.28 -0.16 -13.81
CA VAL A 128 -7.13 -0.31 -15.27
C VAL A 128 -6.74 0.99 -15.97
N ASN A 129 -7.01 2.12 -15.33
CA ASN A 129 -6.66 3.47 -15.74
C ASN A 129 -5.82 4.12 -14.65
N LEU A 130 -4.80 4.86 -15.08
CA LEU A 130 -4.00 5.74 -14.25
C LEU A 130 -3.91 7.09 -14.95
N GLN A 131 -4.35 8.15 -14.29
CA GLN A 131 -4.31 9.52 -14.82
C GLN A 131 -3.52 10.43 -13.89
N VAL A 132 -2.78 11.38 -14.46
CA VAL A 132 -1.96 12.35 -13.72
C VAL A 132 -2.20 13.75 -14.28
N GLY A 133 -2.53 14.68 -13.39
CA GLY A 133 -2.97 16.01 -13.72
C GLY A 133 -4.43 16.02 -14.17
N ALA A 134 -5.27 16.81 -13.50
CA ALA A 134 -6.67 16.96 -13.85
C ALA A 134 -7.14 18.41 -13.71
N ALA A 135 -8.00 18.84 -14.63
CA ALA A 135 -8.79 20.05 -14.46
C ALA A 135 -9.97 19.77 -13.50
N ARG A 136 -10.14 20.58 -12.46
CA ARG A 136 -11.11 20.37 -11.38
C ARG A 136 -11.98 21.60 -11.16
N ALA A 137 -13.26 21.39 -10.94
CA ALA A 137 -14.21 22.42 -10.51
C ALA A 137 -14.72 22.18 -9.08
N ASP A 138 -14.34 21.06 -8.47
CA ASP A 138 -14.69 20.63 -7.13
C ASP A 138 -13.42 20.20 -6.38
N PRO A 139 -13.39 20.30 -5.04
CA PRO A 139 -12.25 19.83 -4.23
C PRO A 139 -12.06 18.31 -4.20
N GLY A 140 -13.02 17.55 -4.73
CA GLY A 140 -13.08 16.09 -4.72
C GLY A 140 -13.16 15.47 -3.32
N PRO A 141 -12.72 14.21 -3.16
CA PRO A 141 -12.89 13.45 -1.92
C PRO A 141 -12.02 13.95 -0.75
N PHE A 142 -11.22 14.99 -0.96
CA PHE A 142 -10.24 15.48 0.04
C PHE A 142 -10.83 16.44 1.08
N LEU A 143 -12.12 16.79 1.01
CA LEU A 143 -12.79 17.67 1.97
C LEU A 143 -12.86 17.06 3.39
N ALA A 144 -12.93 15.74 3.49
CA ALA A 144 -13.00 15.04 4.78
C ALA A 144 -11.66 15.12 5.55
N GLY A 145 -10.55 15.39 4.85
CA GLY A 145 -9.22 15.51 5.42
C GLY A 145 -8.19 14.63 4.72
N THR A 146 -7.04 14.44 5.37
CA THR A 146 -5.88 13.73 4.81
C THR A 146 -5.83 12.25 5.20
N GLY A 147 -6.51 11.86 6.28
CA GLY A 147 -6.34 10.54 6.89
C GLY A 147 -5.03 10.40 7.66
N ALA A 148 -4.80 9.21 8.24
CA ALA A 148 -3.60 8.90 9.02
C ALA A 148 -2.35 8.73 8.12
N ALA A 149 -1.16 8.98 8.67
CA ALA A 149 0.07 8.72 7.93
C ALA A 149 0.34 7.21 7.84
N LEU A 150 0.55 6.70 6.63
CA LEU A 150 1.07 5.36 6.40
C LEU A 150 2.58 5.38 6.65
N VAL A 151 3.05 4.56 7.59
CA VAL A 151 4.46 4.53 7.98
C VAL A 151 5.33 3.94 6.86
N ASP A 152 6.57 4.38 6.75
CA ASP A 152 7.55 3.80 5.83
C ASP A 152 7.69 2.30 6.10
N GLY A 153 7.52 1.49 5.06
CA GLY A 153 7.56 0.03 5.15
C GLY A 153 6.25 -0.64 5.56
N ASP A 154 5.25 0.07 6.05
CA ASP A 154 3.93 -0.50 6.37
C ASP A 154 3.09 -0.71 5.10
N SER A 155 2.28 -1.77 5.08
CA SER A 155 1.33 -2.09 4.02
C SER A 155 -0.12 -1.97 4.50
N LEU A 156 -0.94 -1.24 3.75
CA LEU A 156 -2.36 -1.01 4.02
C LEU A 156 -3.19 -1.69 2.93
N SER A 157 -4.09 -2.60 3.32
CA SER A 157 -4.98 -3.33 2.40
C SER A 157 -6.41 -2.79 2.49
N PHE A 158 -7.07 -2.59 1.35
CA PHE A 158 -8.45 -2.12 1.27
C PHE A 158 -9.06 -2.42 -0.11
N GLY A 159 -10.24 -3.03 -0.15
CA GLY A 159 -10.82 -3.49 -1.43
C GLY A 159 -9.83 -4.37 -2.21
N ASP A 160 -9.66 -4.09 -3.49
CA ASP A 160 -8.66 -4.75 -4.35
C ASP A 160 -7.25 -4.13 -4.23
N TYR A 161 -7.07 -3.12 -3.37
CA TYR A 161 -5.80 -2.42 -3.22
C TYR A 161 -4.96 -2.96 -2.07
N ARG A 162 -3.65 -2.89 -2.29
CA ARG A 162 -2.68 -2.79 -1.19
C ARG A 162 -1.64 -1.73 -1.51
N CYS A 163 -1.43 -0.83 -0.57
CA CYS A 163 -0.44 0.23 -0.67
C CYS A 163 0.65 0.01 0.35
N ARG A 164 1.92 0.16 -0.03
CA ARG A 164 3.05 0.15 0.91
C ARG A 164 3.73 1.51 0.92
N GLY A 165 3.91 2.07 2.10
CA GLY A 165 4.65 3.31 2.30
C GLY A 165 6.12 3.13 1.97
N GLU A 166 6.70 4.10 1.28
CA GLU A 166 8.15 4.22 1.09
C GLU A 166 8.62 5.63 1.46
N GLN A 167 9.93 5.79 1.70
CA GLN A 167 10.57 7.05 2.11
C GLN A 167 10.15 8.29 1.30
N ALA A 168 9.86 8.13 0.00
CA ALA A 168 9.53 9.22 -0.91
C ALA A 168 8.06 9.28 -1.34
N GLY A 169 7.21 8.36 -0.87
CA GLY A 169 5.87 8.22 -1.41
C GLY A 169 5.17 6.91 -1.04
N VAL A 170 4.36 6.40 -1.95
CA VAL A 170 3.62 5.13 -1.78
C VAL A 170 3.65 4.33 -3.07
N VAL A 171 3.66 3.01 -2.96
CA VAL A 171 3.40 2.11 -4.09
C VAL A 171 2.10 1.36 -3.82
N CYS A 172 1.14 1.49 -4.72
CA CYS A 172 -0.17 0.86 -4.60
C CYS A 172 -0.39 -0.12 -5.75
N VAL A 173 -0.74 -1.36 -5.42
CA VAL A 173 -1.20 -2.37 -6.38
C VAL A 173 -2.71 -2.47 -6.34
N ASN A 174 -3.33 -2.69 -7.49
CA ASN A 174 -4.67 -3.26 -7.63
C ASN A 174 -4.56 -4.73 -8.03
N TYR A 175 -4.99 -5.63 -7.15
CA TYR A 175 -4.86 -7.08 -7.34
C TYR A 175 -5.78 -7.63 -8.43
N ALA A 176 -6.98 -7.07 -8.60
CA ALA A 176 -7.95 -7.53 -9.60
C ALA A 176 -7.41 -7.35 -11.03
N HIS A 177 -6.55 -6.36 -11.24
CA HIS A 177 -6.02 -6.01 -12.56
C HIS A 177 -4.52 -6.27 -12.73
N GLN A 178 -3.83 -6.73 -11.68
CA GLN A 178 -2.36 -6.89 -11.68
C GLN A 178 -1.64 -5.66 -12.25
N SER A 179 -2.04 -4.49 -11.76
CA SER A 179 -1.46 -3.21 -12.11
C SER A 179 -1.05 -2.50 -10.82
N ALA A 180 -0.04 -1.64 -10.91
CA ALA A 180 0.37 -0.85 -9.77
C ALA A 180 0.85 0.51 -10.21
N THR A 181 0.94 1.42 -9.25
CA THR A 181 1.52 2.75 -9.45
C THR A 181 2.38 3.11 -8.25
N ARG A 182 3.54 3.72 -8.52
CA ARG A 182 4.33 4.43 -7.50
C ARG A 182 4.01 5.90 -7.61
N ILE A 183 3.65 6.50 -6.47
CA ILE A 183 3.22 7.88 -6.37
C ILE A 183 4.18 8.58 -5.40
N SER A 184 5.00 9.48 -5.92
CA SER A 184 6.02 10.20 -5.16
C SER A 184 6.18 11.63 -5.67
N ALA A 185 6.85 12.50 -4.90
CA ALA A 185 7.18 13.84 -5.36
C ALA A 185 8.07 13.86 -6.62
N ALA A 186 8.81 12.77 -6.89
CA ALA A 186 9.65 12.63 -8.08
C ALA A 186 8.85 12.29 -9.34
N GLY A 187 7.61 11.78 -9.19
CA GLY A 187 6.78 11.37 -10.30
C GLY A 187 5.81 10.25 -9.95
N VAL A 188 4.99 9.93 -10.95
CA VAL A 188 4.03 8.82 -10.94
C VAL A 188 4.49 7.77 -11.95
N GLU A 189 4.75 6.55 -11.49
CA GLU A 189 5.30 5.46 -12.30
C GLU A 189 4.32 4.29 -12.40
N PRO A 190 3.88 3.88 -13.61
CA PRO A 190 3.01 2.73 -13.81
C PRO A 190 3.77 1.39 -13.78
N TYR A 191 3.08 0.33 -13.39
CA TYR A 191 3.56 -1.05 -13.46
C TYR A 191 2.47 -1.98 -14.02
N GLY A 192 2.87 -3.20 -14.39
CA GLY A 192 1.94 -4.24 -14.87
C GLY A 192 1.42 -3.96 -16.27
N CYS A 193 0.11 -4.01 -16.46
CA CYS A 193 -0.53 -3.82 -17.77
C CYS A 193 -0.65 -2.36 -18.21
N LEU A 194 -0.43 -1.39 -17.32
CA LEU A 194 -0.57 0.03 -17.64
C LEU A 194 0.43 0.46 -18.72
N ARG A 195 -0.08 1.00 -19.83
CA ARG A 195 0.70 1.56 -20.94
C ARG A 195 0.25 2.98 -21.21
N SER A 196 1.18 3.84 -21.62
CA SER A 196 0.86 5.23 -21.98
C SER A 196 -0.13 5.24 -23.14
N VAL A 197 -1.15 6.09 -23.00
CA VAL A 197 -2.17 6.34 -24.03
C VAL A 197 -2.35 7.86 -24.18
N PRO A 198 -2.92 8.33 -25.30
CA PRO A 198 -3.32 9.72 -25.40
C PRO A 198 -4.23 10.11 -24.23
N PRO A 199 -3.92 11.21 -23.50
CA PRO A 199 -4.76 11.63 -22.38
C PRO A 199 -6.12 12.12 -22.88
N PRO A 200 -7.21 11.84 -22.15
CA PRO A 200 -8.50 12.50 -22.37
C PRO A 200 -8.41 14.02 -22.18
N ASP A 201 -9.43 14.74 -22.62
CA ASP A 201 -9.53 16.18 -22.39
C ASP A 201 -9.44 16.53 -20.90
N GLY A 202 -8.68 17.58 -20.59
CA GLY A 202 -8.46 18.03 -19.21
C GLY A 202 -7.55 17.14 -18.36
N VAL A 203 -6.91 16.11 -18.94
CA VAL A 203 -5.94 15.23 -18.29
C VAL A 203 -4.53 15.49 -18.83
N GLY A 204 -3.52 15.47 -17.95
CA GLY A 204 -2.13 15.74 -18.34
C GLY A 204 -1.42 14.52 -18.93
N ILE A 205 -1.49 13.38 -18.24
CA ILE A 205 -0.89 12.12 -18.63
C ILE A 205 -1.89 10.99 -18.34
N ALA A 206 -1.98 10.01 -19.23
CA ALA A 206 -2.83 8.85 -19.02
C ALA A 206 -2.10 7.54 -19.35
N PHE A 207 -2.43 6.51 -18.58
CA PHE A 207 -2.07 5.13 -18.82
C PHE A 207 -3.31 4.25 -18.71
N ARG A 208 -3.35 3.17 -19.49
CA ARG A 208 -4.45 2.22 -19.47
C ARG A 208 -3.97 0.79 -19.74
N CYS A 209 -4.67 -0.18 -19.18
CA CYS A 209 -4.54 -1.60 -19.52
C CYS A 209 -5.38 -1.93 -20.78
N SER A 210 -4.79 -2.71 -21.69
CA SER A 210 -5.41 -3.15 -22.96
C SER A 210 -6.31 -4.36 -22.79
#